data_AF-A0A7S2CRT3-F1
#
_entry.id   AF-A0A7S2CRT3-F1
#
_cell.length_a   1.000
_cell.length_b   1.000
_cell.length_c   1.000
_cell.angle_alpha   90.00
_cell.angle_beta   90.00
_cell.angle_gamma   90.00
#
_symmetry.space_group_name_H-M   'P 1'
#
loop_
_entity.id
_entity.type
_entity.pdbx_description
1 polymer ?
#
loop_
_entity_poly.entity_id
_entity_poly.type
_entity_poly.pdbx_seq_one_letter_code
_entity_poly.pdbx_strand_id
1 'polypeptide(L)'
;IGGSLCAAFVVSLAASWSVCEAMSMDVSHSLDETPTKAPIFYGCFLSVIVVGICVLFSGVSYIKLSIFIESLDGALVPFAVGFLFLLCTGEALPPEARVVGVHKYILGVTFGLCTVLSLATAVYGYFG
;
A
#
# COMPACT_ATOMS: atom_id res chain seq x y z
N ILE A 1 12.18 10.74 15.25
CA ILE A 1 11.21 11.78 14.84
C ILE A 1 11.22 12.00 13.32
N GLY A 2 12.38 12.24 12.68
CA GLY A 2 12.44 12.46 11.22
C GLY A 2 11.81 11.36 10.35
N GLY A 3 12.07 10.08 10.64
CA GLY A 3 11.55 8.95 9.83
C GLY A 3 10.02 8.84 9.82
N SER A 4 9.35 9.11 10.94
CA SER A 4 7.88 9.06 11.03
C SER A 4 7.22 10.21 10.24
N LEU A 5 7.82 11.40 10.26
CA LEU A 5 7.40 12.53 9.43
C LEU A 5 7.56 12.24 7.94
N CYS A 6 8.71 11.71 7.52
CA CYS A 6 8.94 11.32 6.12
C CYS A 6 7.93 10.26 5.67
N ALA A 7 7.67 9.24 6.49
CA ALA A 7 6.69 8.20 6.19
C ALA A 7 5.28 8.78 6.03
N ALA A 8 4.86 9.69 6.91
CA ALA A 8 3.55 10.34 6.82
C ALA A 8 3.39 11.14 5.52
N PHE A 9 4.44 11.84 5.06
CA PHE A 9 4.41 12.54 3.79
C PHE A 9 4.32 11.58 2.59
N VAL A 10 5.16 10.54 2.56
CA VAL A 10 5.15 9.55 1.46
C VAL A 10 3.79 8.85 1.37
N VAL A 11 3.22 8.42 2.50
CA VAL A 11 1.88 7.81 2.53
C VAL A 11 0.80 8.77 2.06
N SER A 12 0.86 10.04 2.48
CA SER A 12 -0.16 11.03 2.10
C SER A 12 -0.09 11.37 0.61
N LEU A 13 1.11 11.43 0.04
CA LEU A 13 1.34 11.62 -1.39
C LEU A 13 0.89 10.41 -2.21
N ALA A 14 1.18 9.19 -1.75
CA ALA A 14 0.73 7.97 -2.41
C ALA A 14 -0.80 7.85 -2.40
N ALA A 15 -1.43 8.19 -1.27
CA ALA A 15 -2.89 8.19 -1.14
C ALA A 15 -3.56 9.26 -2.00
N SER A 16 -3.00 10.48 -2.07
CA SER A 16 -3.56 11.51 -2.94
C SER A 16 -3.42 11.13 -4.42
N TRP A 17 -2.30 10.49 -4.80
CA TRP A 17 -2.10 9.99 -6.17
C TRP A 17 -3.13 8.94 -6.54
N SER A 18 -3.30 7.88 -5.73
CA SER A 18 -4.22 6.79 -6.04
C SER A 18 -5.68 7.25 -6.15
N VAL A 19 -6.09 8.22 -5.31
CA VAL A 19 -7.42 8.84 -5.39
C VAL A 19 -7.56 9.69 -6.65
N CYS A 20 -6.53 10.45 -7.04
CA CYS A 20 -6.56 11.24 -8.27
C CYS A 20 -6.65 10.34 -9.52
N GLU A 21 -5.92 9.22 -9.54
CA GLU A 21 -5.96 8.23 -10.63
C GLU A 21 -7.33 7.53 -10.72
N ALA A 22 -7.90 7.13 -9.58
CA ALA A 22 -9.21 6.50 -9.51
C ALA A 22 -10.37 7.43 -9.96
N MET A 23 -10.23 8.75 -9.77
CA MET A 23 -11.22 9.72 -10.25
C MET A 23 -11.17 9.94 -11.78
N SER A 24 -10.31 9.22 -12.54
CA SER A 24 -10.17 9.35 -14.00
C SER A 24 -10.05 10.81 -14.47
N MET A 25 -9.47 11.66 -13.62
CA MET A 25 -9.11 13.00 -14.02
C MET A 25 -7.73 12.89 -14.65
N ASP A 26 -7.68 12.87 -15.98
CA ASP A 26 -6.46 13.03 -16.78
C ASP A 26 -5.72 14.29 -16.36
N VAL A 27 -4.91 14.21 -15.30
CA VAL A 27 -3.87 15.20 -14.99
C VAL A 27 -2.66 14.85 -15.85
N SER A 28 -2.90 14.76 -17.15
CA SER A 28 -1.86 14.75 -18.15
C SER A 28 -1.27 16.17 -18.14
N HIS A 29 -0.12 16.32 -17.47
CA HIS A 29 0.63 17.56 -17.24
C HIS A 29 0.10 18.48 -16.14
N SER A 30 0.57 18.31 -14.90
CA SER A 30 0.60 19.45 -13.96
C SER A 30 1.70 19.31 -12.91
N LEU A 31 2.91 18.94 -13.35
CA LEU A 31 4.13 19.08 -12.55
C LEU A 31 4.73 20.51 -12.64
N ASP A 32 4.19 21.36 -13.52
CA ASP A 32 4.64 22.74 -13.79
C ASP A 32 3.63 23.84 -13.39
N GLU A 33 2.47 23.50 -12.84
CA GLU A 33 1.42 24.51 -12.59
C GLU A 33 1.18 24.79 -11.10
N THR A 34 0.96 26.09 -10.86
CA THR A 34 0.97 26.82 -9.59
C THR A 34 0.04 26.22 -8.54
N PRO A 35 0.36 26.28 -7.22
CA PRO A 35 -0.42 25.76 -6.08
C PRO A 35 -1.88 26.25 -5.95
N THR A 36 -2.36 27.07 -6.88
CA THR A 36 -3.74 27.59 -6.95
C THR A 36 -4.65 26.78 -7.88
N LYS A 37 -4.13 25.88 -8.74
CA LYS A 37 -4.95 25.20 -9.78
C LYS A 37 -5.26 23.72 -9.54
N ALA A 38 -4.67 23.07 -8.53
CA ALA A 38 -4.96 21.68 -8.18
C ALA A 38 -5.62 21.54 -6.77
N PRO A 39 -6.83 22.11 -6.55
CA PRO A 39 -7.50 22.09 -5.24
C PRO A 39 -7.84 20.67 -4.78
N ILE A 40 -7.97 19.72 -5.70
CA ILE A 40 -8.32 18.32 -5.39
C ILE A 40 -7.10 17.55 -4.87
N PHE A 41 -5.88 17.86 -5.33
CA PHE A 41 -4.66 17.22 -4.83
C PHE A 41 -4.37 17.65 -3.39
N TYR A 42 -4.40 18.96 -3.13
CA TYR A 42 -4.28 19.49 -1.77
C TYR A 42 -5.47 19.12 -0.89
N GLY A 43 -6.68 19.03 -1.46
CA GLY A 43 -7.88 18.56 -0.78
C GLY A 43 -7.76 17.10 -0.33
N CYS A 44 -7.28 16.20 -1.19
CA CYS A 44 -7.04 14.80 -0.84
C CYS A 44 -5.94 14.68 0.21
N PHE A 45 -4.83 15.39 0.06
CA PHE A 45 -3.75 15.42 1.05
C PHE A 45 -4.26 15.88 2.44
N LEU A 46 -5.00 16.99 2.48
CA LEU A 46 -5.58 17.50 3.72
C LEU A 46 -6.62 16.51 4.29
N SER A 47 -7.42 15.85 3.44
CA SER A 47 -8.41 14.87 3.88
C SER A 47 -7.78 13.67 4.58
N VAL A 48 -6.66 13.15 4.07
CA VAL A 48 -5.91 12.04 4.69
C VAL A 48 -5.40 12.44 6.08
N ILE A 49 -4.88 13.67 6.21
CA ILE A 49 -4.41 14.20 7.50
C ILE A 49 -5.58 14.38 8.48
N VAL A 50 -6.69 14.98 8.04
CA VAL A 50 -7.87 15.20 8.86
C VAL A 50 -8.44 13.88 9.34
N VAL A 51 -8.54 12.87 8.47
CA VAL A 51 -8.98 11.52 8.85
C VAL A 51 -8.04 10.92 9.89
N GLY A 52 -6.72 11.02 9.71
CA GLY A 52 -5.74 10.56 10.68
C GLY A 52 -5.91 11.22 12.06
N ILE A 53 -6.12 12.54 12.10
CA ILE A 53 -6.37 13.29 13.33
C ILE A 53 -7.71 12.88 13.97
N CYS A 54 -8.77 12.73 13.19
CA CYS A 54 -10.07 12.28 13.68
C CYS A 54 -9.99 10.89 14.33
N VAL A 55 -9.28 9.95 13.70
CA VAL A 55 -9.06 8.59 14.25
C VAL A 55 -8.27 8.65 15.56
N LEU A 56 -7.24 9.49 15.64
CA LEU A 56 -6.45 9.70 16.87
C LEU A 56 -7.28 10.31 18.00
N PHE A 57 -8.16 11.27 17.71
CA PHE A 57 -9.04 11.91 18.70
C PHE A 57 -10.24 11.07 19.12
N SER A 58 -10.55 9.99 18.40
CA SER A 58 -11.72 9.15 18.66
C SER A 58 -11.66 8.36 19.98
N GLY A 59 -10.62 8.53 20.80
CA GLY A 59 -10.50 7.91 22.13
C GLY A 59 -10.31 6.40 22.11
N VAL A 60 -10.10 5.81 20.92
CA VAL A 60 -9.86 4.39 20.73
C VAL A 60 -8.49 4.04 21.32
N SER A 61 -8.40 2.88 22.00
CA SER A 61 -7.14 2.40 22.56
C SER A 61 -6.09 2.28 21.45
N TYR A 62 -5.00 3.06 21.56
CA TYR A 62 -3.88 3.06 20.61
C TYR A 62 -3.36 1.65 20.32
N ILE A 63 -3.31 0.78 21.34
CA ILE A 63 -2.88 -0.62 21.24
C ILE A 63 -3.74 -1.39 20.23
N LYS A 64 -5.08 -1.25 20.28
CA LYS A 64 -5.98 -1.95 19.36
C LYS A 64 -5.82 -1.44 17.93
N LEU A 65 -5.61 -0.13 17.77
CA LEU A 65 -5.38 0.48 16.46
C LEU A 65 -4.06 0.01 15.84
N SER A 66 -2.97 -0.05 16.62
CA SER A 66 -1.68 -0.54 16.14
C SER A 66 -1.73 -2.01 15.73
N ILE A 67 -2.37 -2.88 16.53
CA ILE A 67 -2.56 -4.31 16.18
C ILE A 67 -3.36 -4.43 14.88
N PHE A 68 -4.40 -3.61 14.72
CA PHE A 68 -5.19 -3.60 13.49
C PHE A 68 -4.38 -3.16 12.27
N ILE A 69 -3.57 -2.10 12.38
CA ILE A 69 -2.70 -1.62 11.30
C ILE A 69 -1.64 -2.66 10.95
N GLU A 70 -1.02 -3.30 11.94
CA GLU A 70 -0.03 -4.36 11.72
C GLU A 70 -0.65 -5.59 11.04
N SER A 71 -1.87 -5.97 11.45
CA SER A 71 -2.62 -7.04 10.81
C SER A 71 -3.00 -6.69 9.36
N LEU A 72 -3.39 -5.44 9.10
CA LEU A 72 -3.66 -4.96 7.74
C LEU A 72 -2.40 -4.99 6.88
N ASP A 73 -1.28 -4.45 7.37
CA ASP A 73 0.00 -4.45 6.63
C ASP A 73 0.44 -5.89 6.30
N GLY A 74 0.39 -6.78 7.30
CA GLY A 74 0.70 -8.20 7.13
C GLY A 74 -0.22 -8.93 6.14
N ALA A 75 -1.48 -8.50 5.99
CA ALA A 75 -2.42 -9.03 5.02
C ALA A 75 -2.27 -8.38 3.61
N LEU A 76 -1.86 -7.12 3.54
CA LEU A 76 -1.62 -6.41 2.29
C LEU A 76 -0.36 -6.90 1.56
N VAL A 77 0.69 -7.26 2.29
CA VAL A 77 1.95 -7.77 1.70
C VAL A 77 1.74 -8.98 0.78
N PRO A 78 1.09 -10.09 1.22
CA PRO A 78 0.87 -11.24 0.33
C PRO A 78 -0.05 -10.89 -0.83
N PHE A 79 -1.02 -10.00 -0.64
CA PHE A 79 -1.87 -9.51 -1.72
C PHE A 79 -1.04 -8.77 -2.79
N ALA A 80 -0.24 -7.79 -2.38
CA ALA A 80 0.61 -7.01 -3.28
C ALA A 80 1.62 -7.87 -4.05
N VAL A 81 2.34 -8.76 -3.35
CA VAL A 81 3.31 -9.67 -3.99
C VAL A 81 2.60 -10.71 -4.86
N GLY A 82 1.40 -11.15 -4.50
CA GLY A 82 0.57 -12.03 -5.32
C GLY A 82 0.21 -11.41 -6.68
N PHE A 83 -0.22 -10.15 -6.69
CA PHE A 83 -0.44 -9.41 -7.95
C PHE A 83 0.85 -9.25 -8.74
N LEU A 84 1.96 -8.93 -8.07
CA LEU A 84 3.25 -8.79 -8.72
C LEU A 84 3.69 -10.11 -9.37
N PHE A 85 3.50 -11.24 -8.67
CA PHE A 85 3.77 -12.58 -9.21
C PHE A 85 2.89 -12.91 -10.42
N LEU A 86 1.61 -12.54 -10.37
CA LEU A 86 0.67 -12.75 -11.47
C LEU A 86 1.03 -11.90 -12.69
N LEU A 87 1.47 -10.65 -12.48
CA LEU A 87 1.97 -9.76 -13.54
C LEU A 87 3.30 -10.26 -14.13
N CYS A 88 4.24 -10.69 -13.30
CA CYS A 88 5.52 -11.26 -13.76
C CYS A 88 5.34 -12.59 -14.51
N THR A 89 4.28 -13.34 -14.21
CA THR A 89 3.95 -14.59 -14.89
C THR A 89 3.12 -14.38 -16.15
N GLY A 90 2.34 -13.30 -16.18
CA GLY A 90 1.43 -12.94 -17.27
C GLY A 90 2.15 -12.58 -18.58
N GLU A 91 1.37 -12.44 -19.65
CA GLU A 91 1.87 -12.08 -20.98
C GLU A 91 2.11 -10.58 -21.16
N ALA A 92 1.80 -9.77 -20.13
CA ALA A 92 2.00 -8.32 -20.14
C ALA A 92 3.49 -7.92 -20.08
N LEU A 93 4.41 -8.85 -19.78
CA LEU A 93 5.83 -8.58 -19.66
C LEU A 93 6.60 -9.10 -20.90
N PRO A 94 7.50 -8.30 -21.51
CA PRO A 94 8.32 -8.73 -22.63
C PRO A 94 9.15 -9.98 -22.27
N PRO A 95 9.37 -10.89 -23.24
CA PRO A 95 9.95 -12.22 -23.00
C PRO A 95 11.35 -12.20 -22.36
N GLU A 96 12.07 -11.09 -22.46
CA GLU A 96 13.42 -10.88 -21.92
C GLU A 96 13.45 -10.65 -20.39
N ALA A 97 12.38 -10.07 -19.81
CA ALA A 97 12.25 -9.84 -18.38
C ALA A 97 11.34 -10.87 -17.68
N ARG A 98 10.81 -11.83 -18.45
CA ARG A 98 9.89 -12.84 -17.94
C ARG A 98 10.65 -13.79 -17.02
N VAL A 99 10.12 -13.96 -15.81
CA VAL A 99 10.68 -14.90 -14.84
C VAL A 99 10.41 -16.32 -15.35
N VAL A 100 11.40 -16.92 -16.02
CA VAL A 100 11.28 -18.25 -16.65
C VAL A 100 11.94 -19.36 -15.81
N GLY A 101 11.31 -20.53 -15.80
CA GLY A 101 11.84 -21.76 -15.22
C GLY A 101 11.99 -21.73 -13.70
N VAL A 102 13.22 -21.97 -13.23
CA VAL A 102 13.55 -22.23 -11.81
C VAL A 102 13.28 -21.02 -10.91
N HIS A 103 13.49 -19.80 -11.40
CA HIS A 103 13.25 -18.57 -10.62
C HIS A 103 11.78 -18.42 -10.25
N LYS A 104 10.87 -18.76 -11.15
CA LYS A 104 9.41 -18.73 -10.90
C LYS A 104 9.02 -19.74 -9.81
N TYR A 105 9.66 -20.91 -9.81
CA TYR A 105 9.41 -21.94 -8.81
C TYR A 105 9.93 -21.53 -7.43
N ILE A 106 11.16 -20.99 -7.35
CA ILE A 106 11.74 -20.48 -6.10
C ILE A 106 10.89 -19.33 -5.54
N LEU A 107 10.46 -18.39 -6.39
CA LEU A 107 9.61 -17.27 -6.01
C LEU A 107 8.24 -17.77 -5.54
N GLY A 108 7.62 -18.71 -6.26
CA GLY A 108 6.34 -19.30 -5.86
C GLY A 108 6.41 -20.07 -4.55
N VAL A 109 7.49 -20.82 -4.30
CA VAL A 109 7.71 -21.54 -3.03
C VAL A 109 7.96 -20.56 -1.89
N THR A 110 8.81 -19.55 -2.09
CA THR A 110 9.10 -18.52 -1.08
C THR A 110 7.85 -17.74 -0.74
N PHE A 111 7.07 -17.33 -1.75
CA PHE A 111 5.81 -16.64 -1.57
C PHE A 111 4.77 -17.52 -0.88
N GLY A 112 4.63 -18.78 -1.30
CA GLY A 112 3.72 -19.75 -0.67
C GLY A 112 4.06 -19.98 0.80
N LEU A 113 5.34 -20.23 1.11
CA LEU A 113 5.82 -20.37 2.49
C LEU A 113 5.59 -19.10 3.30
N CYS A 114 5.92 -17.93 2.75
CA CYS A 114 5.75 -16.65 3.44
C CYS A 114 4.28 -16.34 3.70
N THR A 115 3.39 -16.62 2.74
CA THR A 115 1.94 -16.43 2.88
C THR A 115 1.34 -17.39 3.90
N VAL A 116 1.71 -18.67 3.85
CA VAL A 116 1.25 -19.68 4.82
C VAL A 116 1.74 -19.33 6.23
N LEU A 117 3.00 -18.95 6.37
CA LEU A 117 3.55 -18.54 7.67
C LEU A 117 2.88 -17.27 8.18
N SER A 118 2.68 -16.25 7.33
CA SER A 118 2.01 -15.00 7.70
C SER A 118 0.56 -15.24 8.14
N LEU A 119 -0.20 -16.04 7.39
CA LEU A 119 -1.57 -16.42 7.75
C LEU A 119 -1.61 -17.25 9.04
N ALA A 120 -0.69 -18.20 9.22
CA ALA A 120 -0.61 -18.98 10.45
C ALA A 120 -0.36 -18.06 11.66
N THR A 121 0.60 -17.15 11.57
CA THR A 121 0.93 -16.22 12.66
C THR A 121 -0.24 -15.28 12.97
N ALA A 122 -0.95 -14.79 11.94
CA ALA A 122 -2.13 -13.96 12.11
C ALA A 122 -3.28 -14.70 12.82
N VAL A 123 -3.51 -15.99 12.48
CA VAL A 123 -4.53 -16.82 13.14
C VAL A 123 -4.15 -17.11 14.59
N TYR A 124 -2.88 -17.44 14.86
CA TYR A 124 -2.41 -17.67 16.22
C TYR A 124 -2.45 -16.40 17.08
N GLY A 125 -2.18 -15.21 16.51
CA GLY A 125 -2.27 -13.93 17.22
C GLY A 125 -3.69 -13.48 17.55
N TYR A 126 -4.71 -13.97 16.83
CA TYR A 126 -6.12 -13.66 17.12
C TYR A 126 -6.71 -14.55 18.22
N PHE A 127 -6.20 -15.78 18.38
CA PHE A 127 -6.68 -16.76 19.36
C PHE A 127 -5.84 -16.81 20.66
N GLY A 128 -4.74 -16.07 20.73
CA GLY A 128 -3.81 -16.00 21.88
C GLY A 128 -4.00 -14.80 22.78
#